data_AF-A0A820LQ40-F1
#
_entry.id   AF-A0A820LQ40-F1
#
_cell.length_a   1.000
_cell.length_b   1.000
_cell.length_c   1.000
_cell.angle_alpha   90.00
_cell.angle_beta   90.00
_cell.angle_gamma   90.00
#
_symmetry.space_group_name_H-M   'P 1'
#
loop_
_entity.id
_entity.type
_entity.pdbx_description
1 polymer ?
#
loop_
_entity_poly.entity_id
_entity_poly.type
_entity_poly.pdbx_seq_one_letter_code
_entity_poly.pdbx_strand_id
1 'polypeptide(L)'
;MDGFFNKFSSHHRNRIKLHLYDKEQSEIAKFKNLHEKKITILLNAVGDHTRAPLLSIDKLVYNLSSKLLTIPQLKLLSRGWKFCIEEKIIEPLNIQTEIEYGMIKIKEESDKKKISWNSLRNDIKSVAEDMIKRVNKKRISNLSQEEHIALKELKMDKSLIILRADKGNAVVCMDKLDYIERVNKILQDPKKFIKVLNDESEYDENLINNRLSRLLKEKKINQNTYDKIYATGCSIPVLYCTVKVHKAKFPLRPIIAMCNAPNYKLATFLTNMIKNYKKESQSYVKDSFEFTKILRTTSCNTNDVILSFDIESLYPNVPVTEAIQLGVELLSPPKYDEREYFLNISRTEAAINLRFSAFETKMWGK
;
A
#
# COMPACT_ATOMS: atom_id res chain seq x y z
N MET A 1 -18.47 -40.38 1.07
CA MET A 1 -18.61 -40.26 2.55
C MET A 1 -19.75 -41.16 3.05
N ASP A 2 -19.93 -42.33 2.42
CA ASP A 2 -21.25 -42.97 2.41
C ASP A 2 -21.39 -44.14 3.39
N GLY A 3 -20.37 -44.40 4.22
CA GLY A 3 -20.39 -45.44 5.25
C GLY A 3 -20.63 -44.93 6.67
N PHE A 4 -20.11 -43.74 7.02
CA PHE A 4 -20.13 -43.23 8.40
C PHE A 4 -21.52 -42.74 8.82
N PHE A 5 -22.21 -42.01 7.94
CA PHE A 5 -23.52 -41.43 8.22
C PHE A 5 -24.66 -42.47 8.22
N ASN A 6 -24.43 -43.67 7.68
CA ASN A 6 -25.44 -44.72 7.60
C ASN A 6 -25.73 -45.42 8.92
N LYS A 7 -24.85 -45.30 9.92
CA LYS A 7 -25.05 -45.82 11.29
C LYS A 7 -25.90 -44.91 12.18
N PHE A 8 -26.17 -43.67 11.76
CA PHE A 8 -27.00 -42.73 12.53
C PHE A 8 -28.48 -43.06 12.36
N SER A 9 -29.22 -43.12 13.47
CA SER A 9 -30.68 -43.21 13.43
C SER A 9 -31.30 -41.99 12.74
N SER A 10 -32.52 -42.13 12.22
CA SER A 10 -33.27 -41.06 11.55
C SER A 10 -33.33 -39.78 12.39
N HIS A 11 -33.50 -39.92 13.70
CA HIS A 11 -33.49 -38.81 14.66
C HIS A 11 -32.16 -38.03 14.66
N HIS A 12 -31.01 -38.73 14.69
CA HIS A 12 -29.71 -38.08 14.68
C HIS A 12 -29.41 -37.38 13.35
N ARG A 13 -29.78 -37.98 12.21
CA ARG A 13 -29.63 -37.34 10.90
C ARG A 13 -30.47 -36.07 10.79
N ASN A 14 -31.69 -36.08 11.32
CA ASN A 14 -32.56 -34.90 11.35
C ASN A 14 -32.00 -33.80 12.25
N ARG A 15 -31.46 -34.14 13.44
CA ARG A 15 -30.78 -33.17 14.31
C ARG A 15 -29.56 -32.53 13.66
N ILE A 16 -28.75 -33.31 12.94
CA ILE A 16 -27.58 -32.77 12.21
C ILE A 16 -28.04 -31.86 11.07
N LYS A 17 -29.07 -32.23 10.30
CA LYS A 17 -29.64 -31.39 9.25
C LYS A 17 -30.19 -30.06 9.79
N LEU A 18 -30.96 -30.10 10.88
CA LEU A 18 -31.45 -28.91 11.57
C LEU A 18 -30.30 -28.03 12.06
N HIS A 19 -29.29 -28.62 12.71
CA HIS A 19 -28.14 -27.86 13.18
C HIS A 19 -27.33 -27.22 12.04
N LEU A 20 -27.17 -27.91 10.91
CA LEU A 20 -26.53 -27.35 9.71
C LEU A 20 -27.35 -26.19 9.13
N TYR A 21 -28.67 -26.36 9.05
CA TYR A 21 -29.59 -25.31 8.59
C TYR A 21 -29.57 -24.08 9.50
N ASP A 22 -29.65 -24.25 10.83
CA ASP A 22 -29.58 -23.15 11.79
C ASP A 22 -28.24 -22.41 11.72
N LYS A 23 -27.14 -23.16 11.55
CA LYS A 23 -25.80 -22.58 11.39
C LYS A 23 -25.69 -21.81 10.07
N GLU A 24 -26.23 -22.34 8.99
CA GLU A 24 -26.30 -21.69 7.68
C GLU A 24 -27.11 -20.39 7.77
N GLN A 25 -28.31 -20.42 8.35
CA GLN A 25 -29.15 -19.22 8.55
C GLN A 25 -28.46 -18.17 9.43
N SER A 26 -27.81 -18.59 10.52
CA SER A 26 -27.02 -17.70 11.37
C SER A 26 -25.86 -17.03 10.60
N GLU A 27 -25.12 -17.77 9.78
CA GLU A 27 -24.05 -17.20 8.96
C GLU A 27 -24.62 -16.24 7.91
N ILE A 28 -25.69 -16.63 7.19
CA ILE A 28 -26.38 -15.74 6.23
C ILE A 28 -26.82 -14.44 6.89
N ALA A 29 -27.44 -14.50 8.08
CA ALA A 29 -27.88 -13.32 8.80
C ALA A 29 -26.70 -12.41 9.23
N LYS A 30 -25.57 -13.00 9.67
CA LYS A 30 -24.34 -12.24 9.99
C LYS A 30 -23.79 -11.54 8.75
N PHE A 31 -23.68 -12.24 7.62
CA PHE A 31 -23.16 -11.67 6.38
C PHE A 31 -24.10 -10.60 5.82
N LYS A 32 -25.43 -10.83 5.85
CA LYS A 32 -26.43 -9.86 5.42
C LYS A 32 -26.31 -8.54 6.20
N ASN A 33 -26.28 -8.60 7.53
CA ASN A 33 -26.08 -7.42 8.37
C ASN A 33 -24.76 -6.67 8.05
N LEU A 34 -23.69 -7.41 7.77
CA LEU A 34 -22.40 -6.83 7.42
C LEU A 34 -22.41 -6.17 6.04
N HIS A 35 -23.10 -6.77 5.07
CA HIS A 35 -23.31 -6.20 3.74
C HIS A 35 -24.18 -4.96 3.79
N GLU A 36 -25.30 -4.99 4.52
CA GLU A 36 -26.17 -3.83 4.72
C GLU A 36 -25.38 -2.65 5.29
N LYS A 37 -24.61 -2.86 6.37
CA LYS A 37 -23.74 -1.81 6.93
C LYS A 37 -22.75 -1.25 5.91
N LYS A 38 -22.07 -2.11 5.15
CA LYS A 38 -21.10 -1.67 4.13
C LYS A 38 -21.77 -0.90 3.00
N ILE A 39 -22.91 -1.37 2.50
CA ILE A 39 -23.68 -0.72 1.44
C ILE A 39 -24.21 0.62 1.91
N THR A 40 -24.78 0.70 3.12
CA THR A 40 -25.22 1.96 3.72
C THR A 40 -24.07 2.96 3.85
N ILE A 41 -22.89 2.51 4.32
CA ILE A 41 -21.69 3.36 4.37
C ILE A 41 -21.30 3.84 2.97
N LEU A 42 -21.27 2.95 1.97
CA LEU A 42 -20.90 3.32 0.60
C LEU A 42 -21.91 4.28 -0.05
N LEU A 43 -23.21 4.09 0.19
CA LEU A 43 -24.27 4.98 -0.29
C LEU A 43 -24.19 6.36 0.38
N ASN A 44 -23.86 6.40 1.67
CA ASN A 44 -23.73 7.62 2.46
C ASN A 44 -22.36 8.31 2.31
N ALA A 45 -21.32 7.59 1.86
CA ALA A 45 -19.97 8.13 1.64
C ALA A 45 -19.90 9.14 0.49
N VAL A 46 -21.00 9.35 -0.24
CA VAL A 46 -21.19 10.47 -1.17
C VAL A 46 -21.50 11.78 -0.41
N GLY A 47 -21.60 11.75 0.93
CA GLY A 47 -21.74 12.91 1.82
C GLY A 47 -20.44 13.30 2.53
N ASP A 48 -20.10 14.59 2.41
CA ASP A 48 -19.14 15.41 3.16
C ASP A 48 -18.11 14.70 4.06
N HIS A 49 -16.91 14.46 3.53
CA HIS A 49 -15.77 13.86 4.23
C HIS A 49 -15.18 14.71 5.37
N THR A 50 -15.71 15.92 5.63
CA THR A 50 -15.18 16.85 6.65
C THR A 50 -15.60 16.51 8.09
N ARG A 51 -16.51 15.55 8.29
CA ARG A 51 -17.07 15.20 9.61
C ARG A 51 -16.62 13.86 10.19
N ALA A 52 -15.57 13.23 9.64
CA ALA A 52 -15.05 12.00 10.23
C ALA A 52 -14.41 12.31 11.61
N PRO A 53 -14.83 11.64 12.70
CA PRO A 53 -14.21 11.85 14.02
C PRO A 53 -12.72 11.49 13.94
N LEU A 54 -11.87 12.36 14.51
CA LEU A 54 -10.44 12.12 14.65
C LEU A 54 -10.24 10.73 15.27
N LEU A 55 -9.54 9.85 14.56
CA LEU A 55 -9.28 8.48 15.01
C LEU A 55 -8.50 8.54 16.34
N SER A 56 -8.91 7.73 17.32
CA SER A 56 -8.15 7.59 18.57
C SER A 56 -6.74 7.08 18.28
N ILE A 57 -5.76 7.52 19.08
CA ILE A 57 -4.34 7.15 18.96
C ILE A 57 -4.17 5.62 18.94
N ASP A 58 -4.99 4.90 19.71
CA ASP A 58 -5.01 3.42 19.80
C ASP A 58 -5.35 2.73 18.47
N LYS A 59 -6.00 3.44 17.53
CA LYS A 59 -6.28 2.91 16.17
C LYS A 59 -5.16 3.22 15.18
N LEU A 60 -4.22 4.09 15.53
CA LEU A 60 -3.13 4.57 14.68
C LEU A 60 -1.79 3.92 15.01
N VAL A 61 -1.57 3.51 16.27
CA VAL A 61 -0.33 2.86 16.71
C VAL A 61 -0.65 1.51 17.36
N TYR A 62 -0.10 0.44 16.80
CA TYR A 62 -0.20 -0.91 17.37
C TYR A 62 1.16 -1.30 17.97
N ASN A 63 1.23 -1.33 19.30
CA ASN A 63 2.42 -1.84 19.98
C ASN A 63 2.30 -3.35 20.22
N LEU A 64 2.98 -4.13 19.39
CA LEU A 64 3.11 -5.60 19.51
C LEU A 64 4.45 -6.02 20.12
N SER A 65 5.30 -5.05 20.49
CA SER A 65 6.59 -5.33 21.12
C SER A 65 6.44 -5.61 22.61
N SER A 66 7.44 -6.26 23.19
CA SER A 66 7.57 -6.47 24.64
C SER A 66 7.84 -5.17 25.42
N LYS A 67 8.15 -4.06 24.73
CA LYS A 67 8.49 -2.78 25.34
C LYS A 67 7.29 -1.86 25.49
N LEU A 68 7.27 -1.07 26.56
CA LEU A 68 6.32 0.02 26.73
C LEU A 68 6.84 1.27 26.02
N LEU A 69 6.03 1.80 25.10
CA LEU A 69 6.32 3.06 24.41
C LEU A 69 5.92 4.24 25.31
N THR A 70 6.75 5.27 25.33
CA THR A 70 6.45 6.50 26.09
C THR A 70 5.35 7.32 25.40
N ILE A 71 4.70 8.22 26.14
CA ILE A 71 3.65 9.10 25.59
C ILE A 71 4.18 9.93 24.39
N PRO A 72 5.37 10.56 24.45
CA PRO A 72 5.94 11.26 23.30
C PRO A 72 6.18 10.35 22.08
N GLN A 73 6.64 9.10 22.30
CA GLN A 73 6.82 8.12 21.23
C GLN A 73 5.48 7.75 20.58
N LEU A 74 4.45 7.48 21.37
CA LEU A 74 3.10 7.18 20.86
C LEU A 74 2.53 8.36 20.07
N LYS A 75 2.66 9.59 20.58
CA LYS A 75 2.21 10.80 19.90
C LYS A 75 2.93 10.99 18.56
N LEU A 76 4.24 10.83 18.54
CA LEU A 76 5.05 10.89 17.31
C LEU A 76 4.59 9.85 16.28
N LEU A 77 4.45 8.59 16.69
CA LEU A 77 4.04 7.49 15.80
C LEU A 77 2.59 7.64 15.32
N SER A 78 1.72 8.25 16.14
CA SER A 78 0.31 8.48 15.78
C SER A 78 0.13 9.42 14.58
N ARG A 79 1.14 10.26 14.27
CA ARG A 79 1.13 11.12 13.08
C ARG A 79 1.20 10.32 11.76
N GLY A 80 1.67 9.07 11.83
CA GLY A 80 1.66 8.11 10.73
C GLY A 80 2.72 8.35 9.66
N TRP A 81 2.77 7.46 8.66
CA TRP A 81 3.85 7.40 7.66
C TRP A 81 3.88 8.54 6.65
N LYS A 82 2.77 9.26 6.51
CA LYS A 82 2.64 10.42 5.61
C LYS A 82 3.00 11.75 6.27
N PHE A 83 3.32 11.73 7.57
CA PHE A 83 3.75 12.93 8.26
C PHE A 83 5.17 13.31 7.81
N CYS A 84 5.31 14.52 7.27
CA CYS A 84 6.61 15.07 6.89
C CYS A 84 7.18 15.85 8.06
N ILE A 85 8.41 15.53 8.47
CA ILE A 85 9.16 16.34 9.45
C ILE A 85 9.73 17.53 8.68
N GLU A 86 9.35 18.73 9.07
CA GLU A 86 9.76 19.96 8.40
C GLU A 86 10.39 20.93 9.39
N GLU A 87 11.49 21.55 8.96
CA GLU A 87 12.12 22.68 9.63
C GLU A 87 11.87 23.93 8.77
N LYS A 88 10.82 24.68 9.10
CA LYS A 88 10.50 25.90 8.37
C LYS A 88 11.37 27.06 8.86
N ILE A 89 11.88 27.85 7.92
CA ILE A 89 12.36 29.19 8.20
C ILE A 89 11.11 30.04 8.47
N ILE A 90 11.16 30.84 9.52
CA ILE A 90 10.05 31.73 9.84
C ILE A 90 9.95 32.76 8.72
N GLU A 91 8.80 32.78 8.04
CA GLU A 91 8.57 33.73 6.95
C GLU A 91 8.62 35.17 7.50
N PRO A 92 9.39 36.09 6.87
CA PRO A 92 9.50 37.47 7.32
C PRO A 92 8.14 38.17 7.48
N LEU A 93 7.16 37.81 6.65
CA LEU A 93 5.82 38.37 6.67
C LEU A 93 5.07 38.06 7.99
N ASN A 94 5.17 36.83 8.51
CA ASN A 94 4.53 36.47 9.78
C ASN A 94 5.09 37.28 10.95
N ILE A 95 6.40 37.54 10.94
CA ILE A 95 7.07 38.36 11.95
C ILE A 95 6.62 39.82 11.85
N GLN A 96 6.53 40.36 10.63
CA GLN A 96 6.03 41.71 10.38
C GLN A 96 4.60 41.87 10.91
N THR A 97 3.71 40.92 10.62
CA THR A 97 2.32 40.95 11.11
C THR A 97 2.24 40.85 12.64
N GLU A 98 3.05 40.01 13.29
CA GLU A 98 3.09 39.93 14.76
C GLU A 98 3.58 41.24 15.39
N ILE A 99 4.61 41.86 14.81
CA ILE A 99 5.14 43.16 15.27
C ILE A 99 4.09 44.25 15.08
N GLU A 100 3.44 44.32 13.92
CA GLU A 100 2.37 45.29 13.64
C GLU A 100 1.19 45.13 14.61
N TYR A 101 0.74 43.89 14.84
CA TYR A 101 -0.32 43.61 15.79
C TYR A 101 0.06 44.01 17.22
N GLY A 102 1.30 43.71 17.64
CA GLY A 102 1.84 44.16 18.93
C GLY A 102 1.90 45.68 19.05
N MET A 103 2.31 46.37 17.99
CA MET A 103 2.34 47.84 17.93
C MET A 103 0.95 48.45 18.07
N ILE A 104 -0.08 47.87 17.45
CA ILE A 104 -1.47 48.33 17.59
C ILE A 104 -1.92 48.25 19.05
N LYS A 105 -1.69 47.11 19.71
CA LYS A 105 -2.03 46.94 21.14
C LYS A 105 -1.28 47.91 22.05
N ILE A 106 0.01 48.10 21.81
CA ILE A 106 0.84 49.03 22.61
C ILE A 106 0.36 50.48 22.42
N LYS A 107 -0.05 50.84 21.20
CA LYS A 107 -0.61 52.17 20.91
C LYS A 107 -1.91 52.41 21.66
N GLU A 108 -2.83 51.45 21.63
CA GLU A 108 -4.10 51.52 22.39
C GLU A 108 -3.86 51.71 23.90
N GLU A 109 -2.91 50.98 24.49
CA GLU A 109 -2.56 51.12 25.90
C GLU A 109 -1.81 52.43 26.23
N SER A 110 -0.97 52.91 25.31
CA SER A 110 -0.27 54.20 25.42
C SER A 110 -1.26 55.36 25.41
N ASP A 111 -2.25 55.32 24.52
CA ASP A 111 -3.29 56.34 24.40
C ASP A 111 -4.16 56.40 25.66
N LYS A 112 -4.53 55.24 26.23
CA LYS A 112 -5.24 55.16 27.53
C LYS A 112 -4.45 55.77 28.67
N LYS A 113 -3.11 55.58 28.68
CA LYS A 113 -2.21 56.07 29.73
C LYS A 113 -1.64 57.47 29.46
N LYS A 114 -2.04 58.12 28.36
CA LYS A 114 -1.53 59.45 27.90
C LYS A 114 -0.01 59.51 27.78
N ILE A 115 0.63 58.41 27.41
CA ILE A 115 2.08 58.35 27.18
C ILE A 115 2.38 58.82 25.75
N SER A 116 3.40 59.66 25.57
CA SER A 116 3.83 60.14 24.26
C SER A 116 4.38 58.99 23.40
N TRP A 117 3.75 58.75 22.25
CA TRP A 117 4.17 57.71 21.29
C TRP A 117 5.63 57.87 20.85
N ASN A 118 6.13 59.11 20.74
CA ASN A 118 7.50 59.39 20.34
C ASN A 118 8.54 58.86 21.34
N SER A 119 8.17 58.77 22.62
CA SER A 119 9.04 58.22 23.67
C SER A 119 9.16 56.70 23.56
N LEU A 120 8.07 56.00 23.20
CA LEU A 120 8.03 54.54 23.10
C LEU A 120 8.52 54.03 21.75
N ARG A 121 8.47 54.86 20.70
CA ARG A 121 8.81 54.49 19.32
C ARG A 121 10.23 53.92 19.20
N ASN A 122 11.20 54.52 19.89
CA ASN A 122 12.60 54.09 19.81
C ASN A 122 12.83 52.74 20.50
N ASP A 123 12.18 52.52 21.66
CA ASP A 123 12.26 51.25 22.39
C ASP A 123 11.61 50.12 21.61
N ILE A 124 10.41 50.36 21.05
CA ILE A 124 9.71 49.39 20.20
C ILE A 124 10.54 49.05 18.96
N LYS A 125 11.16 50.06 18.32
CA LYS A 125 12.04 49.85 17.17
C LYS A 125 13.24 48.97 17.54
N SER A 126 13.89 49.26 18.67
CA SER A 126 15.02 48.45 19.16
C SER A 126 14.61 47.00 19.44
N VAL A 127 13.48 46.79 20.12
CA VAL A 127 12.96 45.44 20.42
C VAL A 127 12.57 44.69 19.15
N ALA A 128 11.94 45.36 18.17
CA ALA A 128 11.58 44.77 16.89
C ALA A 128 12.82 44.37 16.07
N GLU A 129 13.84 45.22 16.01
CA GLU A 129 15.11 44.90 15.33
C GLU A 129 15.81 43.69 15.97
N ASP A 130 15.83 43.61 17.30
CA ASP A 130 16.39 42.47 18.03
C ASP A 130 15.56 41.20 17.84
N MET A 131 14.23 41.30 17.79
CA MET A 131 13.35 40.18 17.50
C MET A 131 13.60 39.65 16.08
N ILE A 132 13.62 40.53 15.06
CA ILE A 132 13.89 40.15 13.67
C ILE A 132 15.27 39.48 13.54
N LYS A 133 16.31 40.02 14.18
CA LYS A 133 17.67 39.42 14.18
C LYS A 133 17.70 38.03 14.82
N ARG A 134 16.97 37.81 15.92
CA ARG A 134 16.88 36.50 16.61
C ARG A 134 16.07 35.48 15.81
N VAL A 135 15.00 35.93 15.17
CA VAL A 135 14.03 35.06 14.50
C VAL A 135 14.47 34.66 13.09
N ASN A 136 15.16 35.54 12.34
CA ASN A 136 15.69 35.24 10.99
C ASN A 136 16.66 34.03 10.95
N LYS A 137 17.20 33.60 12.09
CA LYS A 137 18.08 32.43 12.20
C LYS A 137 17.39 31.20 12.80
N LYS A 138 16.16 31.34 13.32
CA LYS A 138 15.47 30.27 14.05
C LYS A 138 14.63 29.45 13.09
N ARG A 139 14.91 28.15 13.02
CA ARG A 139 14.05 27.17 12.34
C ARG A 139 12.98 26.69 13.31
N ILE A 140 11.74 26.66 12.86
CA ILE A 140 10.65 26.03 13.61
C ILE A 140 10.48 24.62 13.08
N SER A 141 10.69 23.65 13.96
CA SER A 141 10.32 22.27 13.69
C SER A 141 8.84 22.06 14.00
N ASN A 142 8.16 21.26 13.18
CA ASN A 142 6.81 20.79 13.47
C ASN A 142 6.76 19.65 14.51
N LEU A 143 7.90 19.32 15.11
CA LEU A 143 8.06 18.42 16.24
C LEU A 143 8.46 19.18 17.51
N SER A 144 7.89 18.78 18.64
CA SER A 144 8.32 19.22 19.97
C SER A 144 9.70 18.65 20.33
N GLN A 145 10.37 19.25 21.32
CA GLN A 145 11.67 18.76 21.80
C GLN A 145 11.58 17.32 22.34
N GLU A 146 10.49 16.98 23.02
CA GLU A 146 10.20 15.64 23.51
C GLU A 146 10.01 14.64 22.36
N GLU A 147 9.30 15.02 21.30
CA GLU A 147 9.14 14.18 20.09
C GLU A 147 10.48 13.98 19.35
N HIS A 148 11.36 14.98 19.35
CA HIS A 148 12.72 14.85 18.80
C HIS A 148 13.57 13.85 19.59
N ILE A 149 13.48 13.89 20.92
CA ILE A 149 14.17 12.93 21.79
C ILE A 149 13.60 11.53 21.53
N ALA A 150 12.28 11.39 21.53
CA ALA A 150 11.59 10.13 21.22
C ALA A 150 11.99 9.55 19.85
N LEU A 151 12.12 10.38 18.81
CA LEU A 151 12.56 9.95 17.49
C LEU A 151 13.99 9.39 17.53
N LYS A 152 14.90 10.04 18.28
CA LYS A 152 16.28 9.58 18.45
C LYS A 152 16.32 8.26 19.24
N GLU A 153 15.57 8.14 20.32
CA GLU A 153 15.46 6.92 21.11
C GLU A 153 14.98 5.74 20.26
N LEU A 154 13.87 5.92 19.52
CA LEU A 154 13.33 4.90 18.63
C LEU A 154 14.31 4.51 17.52
N LYS A 155 15.09 5.46 17.00
CA LYS A 155 16.11 5.19 15.99
C LYS A 155 17.31 4.42 16.55
N MET A 156 17.69 4.68 17.80
CA MET A 156 18.82 4.01 18.46
C MET A 156 18.47 2.59 18.89
N ASP A 157 17.20 2.32 19.19
CA ASP A 157 16.74 0.98 19.58
C ASP A 157 16.68 -0.01 18.40
N LYS A 158 17.77 -0.78 18.24
CA LYS A 158 17.88 -1.81 17.20
C LYS A 158 17.06 -3.08 17.49
N SER A 159 16.50 -3.22 18.70
CA SER A 159 15.69 -4.38 19.06
C SER A 159 14.23 -4.24 18.63
N LEU A 160 13.79 -3.01 18.32
CA LEU A 160 12.47 -2.70 17.83
C LEU A 160 12.47 -2.59 16.29
N ILE A 161 11.41 -3.07 15.66
CA ILE A 161 11.11 -2.80 14.25
C ILE A 161 9.80 -2.03 14.14
N ILE A 162 9.81 -0.97 13.32
CA ILE A 162 8.66 -0.12 13.05
C ILE A 162 8.18 -0.42 11.63
N LEU A 163 6.96 -0.92 11.50
CA LEU A 163 6.38 -1.42 10.26
C LEU A 163 5.11 -0.68 9.89
N ARG A 164 4.79 -0.72 8.59
CA ARG A 164 3.51 -0.27 8.06
C ARG A 164 2.43 -1.32 8.35
N ALA A 165 1.28 -0.86 8.82
CA ALA A 165 0.08 -1.66 8.75
C ALA A 165 -0.30 -1.87 7.28
N ASP A 166 -0.86 -3.03 6.98
CA ASP A 166 -1.29 -3.39 5.64
C ASP A 166 -2.49 -2.57 5.15
N LYS A 167 -3.38 -2.18 6.06
CA LYS A 167 -4.55 -1.35 5.77
C LYS A 167 -4.51 -0.12 6.66
N GLY A 168 -4.75 1.03 6.04
CA GLY A 168 -4.71 2.33 6.70
C GLY A 168 -3.28 2.89 6.84
N ASN A 169 -3.16 4.07 7.45
CA ASN A 169 -1.88 4.75 7.67
C ASN A 169 -1.29 4.45 9.06
N ALA A 170 -1.65 3.30 9.65
CA ALA A 170 -1.24 2.94 11.00
C ALA A 170 0.21 2.45 11.07
N VAL A 171 0.82 2.67 12.22
CA VAL A 171 2.19 2.26 12.56
C VAL A 171 2.14 1.05 13.48
N VAL A 172 3.01 0.07 13.25
CA VAL A 172 3.12 -1.13 14.07
C VAL A 172 4.53 -1.24 14.62
N CYS A 173 4.66 -1.35 15.93
CA CYS A 173 5.92 -1.59 16.62
C CYS A 173 5.98 -3.05 17.04
N MET A 174 7.08 -3.74 16.77
CA MET A 174 7.24 -5.17 17.08
C MET A 174 8.69 -5.45 17.45
N ASP A 175 8.92 -6.53 18.20
CA ASP A 175 10.27 -6.98 18.48
C ASP A 175 10.93 -7.52 17.20
N LYS A 176 12.17 -7.11 16.94
CA LYS A 176 12.90 -7.49 15.74
C LYS A 176 13.11 -8.99 15.64
N LEU A 177 13.32 -9.67 16.78
CA LEU A 177 13.48 -11.12 16.81
C LEU A 177 12.18 -11.85 16.42
N ASP A 178 11.03 -11.45 16.97
CA ASP A 178 9.72 -12.00 16.60
C ASP A 178 9.41 -11.75 15.11
N TYR A 179 9.73 -10.55 14.61
CA TYR A 179 9.61 -10.26 13.18
C TYR A 179 10.45 -11.23 12.32
N ILE A 180 11.73 -11.38 12.63
CA ILE A 180 12.64 -12.26 11.86
C ILE A 180 12.14 -13.71 11.93
N GLU A 181 11.72 -14.18 13.10
CA GLU A 181 11.18 -15.54 13.26
C GLU A 181 9.93 -15.76 12.40
N ARG A 182 8.98 -14.82 12.42
CA ARG A 182 7.76 -14.90 11.60
C ARG A 182 8.06 -14.84 10.11
N VAL A 183 9.01 -14.02 9.68
CA VAL A 183 9.45 -13.95 8.28
C VAL A 183 10.12 -15.27 7.86
N ASN A 184 10.99 -15.84 8.69
CA ASN A 184 11.63 -17.11 8.42
C ASN A 184 10.62 -18.25 8.31
N LYS A 185 9.58 -18.27 9.16
CA LYS A 185 8.47 -19.23 9.04
C LYS A 185 7.73 -19.13 7.70
N ILE A 186 7.60 -17.92 7.14
CA ILE A 186 7.01 -17.72 5.81
C ILE A 186 7.94 -18.25 4.71
N LEU A 187 9.24 -17.95 4.81
CA LEU A 187 10.26 -18.35 3.84
C LEU A 187 10.56 -19.86 3.83
N GLN A 188 10.24 -20.56 4.92
CA GLN A 188 10.40 -22.00 5.03
C GLN A 188 9.34 -22.81 4.25
N ASP A 189 8.31 -22.18 3.67
CA ASP A 189 7.30 -22.88 2.88
C ASP A 189 7.88 -23.32 1.52
N PRO A 190 8.18 -24.62 1.32
CA PRO A 190 8.85 -25.12 0.12
C PRO A 190 7.92 -25.09 -1.11
N LYS A 191 6.61 -24.90 -0.91
CA LYS A 191 5.66 -24.76 -2.03
C LYS A 191 5.72 -23.38 -2.66
N LYS A 192 6.25 -22.38 -1.95
CA LYS A 192 6.25 -20.97 -2.37
C LYS A 192 7.66 -20.40 -2.56
N PHE A 193 8.63 -20.90 -1.80
CA PHE A 193 9.98 -20.37 -1.76
C PHE A 193 10.99 -21.48 -2.03
N ILE A 194 12.00 -21.16 -2.85
CA ILE A 194 13.16 -22.01 -3.09
C ILE A 194 14.39 -21.23 -2.64
N LYS A 195 15.21 -21.82 -1.78
CA LYS A 195 16.43 -21.19 -1.32
C LYS A 195 17.46 -21.15 -2.45
N VAL A 196 18.01 -19.96 -2.72
CA VAL A 196 19.10 -19.78 -3.68
C VAL A 196 20.40 -19.49 -2.95
N LEU A 197 21.51 -20.04 -3.44
CA LEU A 197 22.81 -19.97 -2.77
C LEU A 197 23.61 -18.72 -3.14
N ASN A 198 23.50 -18.27 -4.39
CA ASN A 198 24.27 -17.17 -4.95
C ASN A 198 23.35 -16.13 -5.56
N ASP A 199 23.81 -14.88 -5.66
CA ASP A 199 23.12 -13.84 -6.40
C ASP A 199 23.16 -14.16 -7.91
N GLU A 200 22.00 -14.43 -8.53
CA GLU A 200 21.90 -14.65 -9.99
C GLU A 200 21.48 -13.37 -10.74
N SER A 201 21.48 -12.18 -10.10
CA SER A 201 20.99 -10.93 -10.73
C SER A 201 21.73 -10.57 -12.01
N GLU A 202 23.05 -10.76 -12.05
CA GLU A 202 23.87 -10.52 -13.25
C GLU A 202 23.57 -11.54 -14.36
N TYR A 203 23.32 -12.80 -13.98
CA TYR A 203 22.92 -13.83 -14.92
C TYR A 203 21.57 -13.50 -15.54
N ASP A 204 20.58 -13.12 -14.72
CA ASP A 204 19.24 -12.73 -15.17
C ASP A 204 19.27 -11.48 -16.05
N GLU A 205 20.09 -10.48 -15.69
CA GLU A 205 20.32 -9.27 -16.48
C GLU A 205 20.85 -9.63 -17.87
N ASN A 206 21.92 -10.44 -17.94
CA ASN A 206 22.51 -10.88 -19.20
C ASN A 206 21.53 -11.70 -20.04
N LEU A 207 20.76 -12.59 -19.41
CA LEU A 207 19.76 -13.41 -20.08
C LEU A 207 18.68 -12.55 -20.74
N ILE A 208 18.16 -11.56 -20.02
CA ILE A 208 17.17 -10.60 -20.54
C ILE A 208 17.80 -9.79 -21.68
N ASN A 209 18.96 -9.20 -21.46
CA ASN A 209 19.61 -8.32 -22.44
C ASN A 209 19.98 -9.06 -23.73
N ASN A 210 20.52 -10.28 -23.63
CA ASN A 210 20.79 -11.13 -24.80
C ASN A 210 19.52 -11.38 -25.62
N ARG A 211 18.40 -11.60 -24.95
CA ARG A 211 17.11 -11.79 -25.62
C ARG A 211 16.63 -10.51 -26.30
N LEU A 212 16.74 -9.37 -25.62
CA LEU A 212 16.41 -8.06 -26.17
C LEU A 212 17.26 -7.73 -27.40
N SER A 213 18.57 -8.00 -27.36
CA SER A 213 19.47 -7.74 -28.49
C SER A 213 19.10 -8.60 -29.70
N ARG A 214 18.67 -9.84 -29.50
CA ARG A 214 18.14 -10.69 -30.57
C ARG A 214 16.85 -10.12 -31.17
N LEU A 215 15.92 -9.66 -30.34
CA LEU A 215 14.68 -9.03 -30.82
C LEU A 215 14.94 -7.74 -31.62
N LEU A 216 15.95 -6.97 -31.22
CA LEU A 216 16.39 -5.78 -31.97
C LEU A 216 16.99 -6.15 -33.33
N LYS A 217 17.86 -7.17 -33.38
CA LYS A 217 18.44 -7.69 -34.64
C LYS A 217 17.36 -8.21 -35.59
N GLU A 218 16.35 -8.90 -35.05
CA GLU A 218 15.18 -9.40 -35.79
C GLU A 218 14.19 -8.27 -36.15
N LYS A 219 14.47 -7.01 -35.81
CA LYS A 219 13.62 -5.82 -36.03
C LYS A 219 12.21 -5.94 -35.44
N LYS A 220 12.04 -6.77 -34.41
CA LYS A 220 10.77 -6.92 -33.67
C LYS A 220 10.55 -5.80 -32.66
N ILE A 221 11.62 -5.15 -32.23
CA ILE A 221 11.60 -3.94 -31.40
C ILE A 221 12.47 -2.87 -32.06
N ASN A 222 12.13 -1.60 -31.84
CA ASN A 222 12.94 -0.47 -32.28
C ASN A 222 14.00 -0.09 -31.21
N GLN A 223 15.00 0.69 -31.62
CA GLN A 223 16.10 1.11 -30.75
C GLN A 223 15.59 1.83 -29.48
N ASN A 224 14.65 2.76 -29.64
CA ASN A 224 14.07 3.50 -28.51
C ASN A 224 13.41 2.57 -27.46
N THR A 225 12.74 1.51 -27.92
CA THR A 225 12.14 0.51 -27.03
C THR A 225 13.21 -0.31 -26.34
N TYR A 226 14.23 -0.76 -27.09
CA TYR A 226 15.39 -1.48 -26.56
C TYR A 226 16.07 -0.69 -25.45
N ASP A 227 16.44 0.56 -25.69
CA ASP A 227 17.14 1.42 -24.72
C ASP A 227 16.31 1.62 -23.43
N LYS A 228 14.98 1.69 -23.55
CA LYS A 228 14.07 1.82 -22.41
C LYS A 228 13.97 0.56 -21.56
N ILE A 229 14.01 -0.62 -22.18
CA ILE A 229 13.81 -1.89 -21.48
C ILE A 229 15.12 -2.60 -21.12
N TYR A 230 16.25 -2.13 -21.65
CA TYR A 230 17.58 -2.65 -21.36
C TYR A 230 17.89 -2.58 -19.86
N ALA A 231 18.26 -3.72 -19.28
CA ALA A 231 18.59 -3.86 -17.87
C ALA A 231 20.06 -3.47 -17.64
N THR A 232 20.35 -2.76 -16.55
CA THR A 232 21.71 -2.33 -16.22
C THR A 232 21.86 -2.14 -14.72
N GLY A 233 22.88 -2.74 -14.12
CA GLY A 233 23.21 -2.54 -12.71
C GLY A 233 22.11 -3.03 -11.78
N CYS A 234 21.51 -4.17 -12.10
CA CYS A 234 20.38 -4.71 -11.36
C CYS A 234 20.80 -5.32 -10.01
N SER A 235 19.84 -5.41 -9.09
CA SER A 235 20.06 -5.94 -7.74
C SER A 235 18.98 -6.93 -7.35
N ILE A 236 19.29 -7.80 -6.39
CA ILE A 236 18.32 -8.72 -5.80
C ILE A 236 17.09 -7.94 -5.26
N PRO A 237 15.87 -8.37 -5.60
CA PRO A 237 14.65 -7.81 -5.03
C PRO A 237 14.61 -7.94 -3.50
N VAL A 238 14.16 -6.90 -2.81
CA VAL A 238 14.16 -6.88 -1.34
C VAL A 238 12.81 -7.34 -0.79
N LEU A 239 12.81 -8.37 0.06
CA LEU A 239 11.63 -8.77 0.81
C LEU A 239 11.45 -7.89 2.06
N TYR A 240 10.25 -7.36 2.23
CA TYR A 240 9.82 -6.76 3.49
C TYR A 240 8.38 -7.18 3.80
N CYS A 241 7.95 -7.06 5.05
CA CYS A 241 6.60 -7.44 5.45
C CYS A 241 5.79 -6.26 5.99
N THR A 242 4.49 -6.25 5.70
CA THR A 242 3.49 -5.39 6.36
C THR A 242 2.63 -6.21 7.30
N VAL A 243 1.99 -5.57 8.28
CA VAL A 243 1.21 -6.28 9.32
C VAL A 243 -0.29 -6.15 9.06
N LYS A 244 -1.02 -7.27 8.97
CA LYS A 244 -2.48 -7.27 8.82
C LYS A 244 -3.16 -7.04 10.17
N VAL A 245 -3.16 -5.79 10.64
CA VAL A 245 -3.70 -5.40 11.96
C VAL A 245 -5.19 -5.70 12.18
N HIS A 246 -5.94 -5.92 11.10
CA HIS A 246 -7.36 -6.27 11.12
C HIS A 246 -7.62 -7.78 11.22
N LYS A 247 -6.57 -8.61 11.35
CA LYS A 247 -6.68 -10.07 11.51
C LYS A 247 -6.08 -10.51 12.84
N ALA A 248 -6.67 -11.55 13.43
CA ALA A 248 -6.18 -12.14 14.68
C ALA A 248 -4.71 -12.60 14.53
N LYS A 249 -3.92 -12.47 15.60
CA LYS A 249 -2.49 -12.77 15.66
C LYS A 249 -1.59 -11.92 14.76
N PHE A 250 -2.12 -10.86 14.14
CA PHE A 250 -1.35 -9.88 13.37
C PHE A 250 -0.44 -10.53 12.31
N PRO A 251 -1.00 -11.32 11.36
CA PRO A 251 -0.18 -12.03 10.39
C PRO A 251 0.55 -11.06 9.48
N LEU A 252 1.78 -11.42 9.12
CA LEU A 252 2.59 -10.66 8.17
C LEU A 252 2.10 -10.89 6.74
N ARG A 253 2.17 -9.85 5.91
CA ARG A 253 2.06 -9.94 4.45
C ARG A 253 3.45 -9.70 3.85
N PRO A 254 4.08 -10.71 3.23
CA PRO A 254 5.31 -10.51 2.49
C PRO A 254 5.05 -9.64 1.26
N ILE A 255 5.95 -8.69 1.01
CA ILE A 255 5.99 -7.85 -0.17
C ILE A 255 7.41 -7.86 -0.71
N ILE A 256 7.55 -8.12 -2.01
CA ILE A 256 8.83 -8.08 -2.70
C ILE A 256 8.95 -6.74 -3.42
N ALA A 257 9.92 -5.93 -3.00
CA ALA A 257 10.29 -4.71 -3.71
C ALA A 257 11.14 -5.10 -4.93
N MET A 258 10.52 -5.08 -6.11
CA MET A 258 11.18 -5.36 -7.40
C MET A 258 11.94 -4.14 -7.95
N CYS A 259 12.18 -3.11 -7.14
CA CYS A 259 12.96 -1.94 -7.56
C CYS A 259 14.37 -2.39 -7.97
N ASN A 260 14.80 -1.98 -9.16
CA ASN A 260 16.09 -2.38 -9.75
C ASN A 260 16.26 -3.89 -10.00
N ALA A 261 15.18 -4.68 -9.99
CA ALA A 261 15.24 -6.07 -10.40
C ALA A 261 15.53 -6.18 -11.91
N PRO A 262 16.24 -7.23 -12.37
CA PRO A 262 16.59 -7.42 -13.79
C PRO A 262 15.39 -7.31 -14.75
N ASN A 263 14.24 -7.83 -14.35
CA ASN A 263 13.03 -7.82 -15.16
C ASN A 263 12.13 -6.59 -14.96
N TYR A 264 12.46 -5.63 -14.08
CA TYR A 264 11.56 -4.54 -13.70
C TYR A 264 11.12 -3.66 -14.89
N LYS A 265 12.08 -3.24 -15.72
CA LYS A 265 11.82 -2.39 -16.89
C LYS A 265 10.99 -3.14 -17.94
N LEU A 266 11.35 -4.40 -18.20
CA LEU A 266 10.61 -5.28 -19.12
C LEU A 266 9.18 -5.53 -18.64
N ALA A 267 9.00 -5.86 -17.35
CA ALA A 267 7.68 -6.08 -16.75
C ALA A 267 6.80 -4.81 -16.82
N THR A 268 7.40 -3.63 -16.62
CA THR A 268 6.71 -2.34 -16.76
C THR A 268 6.25 -2.12 -18.21
N PHE A 269 7.12 -2.40 -19.19
CA PHE A 269 6.77 -2.32 -20.60
C PHE A 269 5.61 -3.25 -20.97
N LEU A 270 5.69 -4.53 -20.60
CA LEU A 270 4.63 -5.51 -20.84
C LEU A 270 3.32 -5.13 -20.14
N THR A 271 3.39 -4.65 -18.90
CA THR A 271 2.21 -4.19 -18.15
C THR A 271 1.49 -3.05 -18.87
N ASN A 272 2.23 -2.11 -19.45
CA ASN A 272 1.65 -1.01 -20.21
C ASN A 272 0.97 -1.49 -21.50
N MET A 273 1.49 -2.53 -22.15
CA MET A 273 0.82 -3.15 -23.31
C MET A 273 -0.49 -3.83 -22.90
N ILE A 274 -0.48 -4.60 -21.81
CA ILE A 274 -1.65 -5.38 -21.35
C ILE A 274 -2.74 -4.47 -20.73
N LYS A 275 -2.36 -3.31 -20.17
CA LYS A 275 -3.28 -2.43 -19.44
C LYS A 275 -4.50 -1.98 -20.26
N ASN A 276 -4.37 -1.86 -21.58
CA ASN A 276 -5.46 -1.43 -22.46
C ASN A 276 -6.55 -2.51 -22.57
N TYR A 277 -6.17 -3.78 -22.67
CA TYR A 277 -7.09 -4.92 -22.78
C TYR A 277 -7.91 -5.16 -21.50
N LYS A 278 -7.41 -4.73 -20.33
CA LYS A 278 -8.14 -4.87 -19.05
C LYS A 278 -9.51 -4.19 -19.06
N LYS A 279 -9.67 -3.11 -19.82
CA LYS A 279 -10.92 -2.32 -19.87
C LYS A 279 -12.01 -2.96 -20.74
N GLU A 280 -11.67 -3.96 -21.53
CA GLU A 280 -12.59 -4.61 -22.48
C GLU A 280 -13.38 -5.75 -21.83
N SER A 281 -13.00 -6.18 -20.62
CA SER A 281 -13.74 -7.22 -19.89
C SER A 281 -15.06 -6.68 -19.37
N GLN A 282 -16.15 -7.42 -19.64
CA GLN A 282 -17.50 -7.08 -19.16
C GLN A 282 -17.62 -7.04 -17.63
N SER A 283 -16.74 -7.76 -16.91
CA SER A 283 -16.72 -7.80 -15.44
C SER A 283 -15.76 -6.77 -14.83
N TYR A 284 -15.08 -5.96 -15.65
CA TYR A 284 -14.17 -4.94 -15.15
C TYR A 284 -14.95 -3.79 -14.50
N VAL A 285 -14.61 -3.48 -13.26
CA VAL A 285 -15.09 -2.30 -12.55
C VAL A 285 -13.87 -1.48 -12.14
N LYS A 286 -13.82 -0.22 -12.58
CA LYS A 286 -12.67 0.67 -12.43
C LYS A 286 -12.40 1.05 -10.99
N ASP A 287 -13.44 1.47 -10.27
CA ASP A 287 -13.34 2.01 -8.92
C ASP A 287 -14.66 1.89 -8.15
N SER A 288 -14.63 2.29 -6.86
CA SER A 288 -15.80 2.25 -5.99
C SER A 288 -16.94 3.15 -6.46
N PHE A 289 -16.65 4.25 -7.17
CA PHE A 289 -17.69 5.15 -7.66
C PHE A 289 -18.44 4.51 -8.82
N GLU A 290 -17.72 3.92 -9.79
CA GLU A 290 -18.34 3.15 -10.85
C GLU A 290 -19.17 1.99 -10.30
N PHE A 291 -18.66 1.28 -9.29
CA PHE A 291 -19.41 0.22 -8.61
C PHE A 291 -20.72 0.74 -8.01
N THR A 292 -20.70 1.87 -7.29
CA THR A 292 -21.93 2.47 -6.73
C THR A 292 -22.92 2.89 -7.82
N LYS A 293 -22.42 3.34 -8.98
CA LYS A 293 -23.28 3.69 -10.12
C LYS A 293 -23.96 2.44 -10.67
N ILE A 294 -23.21 1.35 -10.88
CA ILE A 294 -23.75 0.05 -11.30
C ILE A 294 -24.87 -0.37 -10.35
N LEU A 295 -24.60 -0.40 -9.04
CA LEU A 295 -25.57 -0.80 -8.02
C LEU A 295 -26.85 0.06 -8.03
N ARG A 296 -26.76 1.36 -8.32
CA ARG A 296 -27.94 2.24 -8.40
C ARG A 296 -28.77 2.00 -9.65
N THR A 297 -28.14 1.55 -10.75
CA THR A 297 -28.81 1.29 -12.02
C THR A 297 -29.29 -0.15 -12.19
N THR A 298 -28.77 -1.09 -11.40
CA THR A 298 -29.19 -2.50 -11.44
C THR A 298 -30.57 -2.64 -10.82
N SER A 299 -31.56 -3.07 -11.61
CA SER A 299 -32.88 -3.46 -11.10
C SER A 299 -32.79 -4.82 -10.42
N CYS A 300 -33.22 -4.90 -9.16
CA CYS A 300 -33.32 -6.17 -8.42
C CYS A 300 -34.78 -6.42 -8.03
N ASN A 301 -35.22 -7.66 -8.14
CA ASN A 301 -36.49 -8.13 -7.61
C ASN A 301 -36.39 -8.36 -6.09
N THR A 302 -37.54 -8.40 -5.41
CA THR A 302 -37.62 -8.69 -3.97
C THR A 302 -37.05 -10.05 -3.57
N ASN A 303 -36.97 -10.99 -4.52
CA ASN A 303 -36.43 -12.33 -4.29
C ASN A 303 -34.95 -12.49 -4.69
N ASP A 304 -34.33 -11.44 -5.22
CA ASP A 304 -32.93 -11.50 -5.64
C ASP A 304 -31.99 -11.47 -4.43
N VAL A 305 -30.92 -12.24 -4.49
CA VAL A 305 -29.91 -12.34 -3.42
C VAL A 305 -28.56 -11.88 -3.95
N ILE A 306 -27.91 -10.99 -3.20
CA ILE A 306 -26.54 -10.56 -3.49
C ILE A 306 -25.58 -11.52 -2.79
N LEU A 307 -24.70 -12.14 -3.57
CA LEU A 307 -23.62 -12.98 -3.07
C LEU A 307 -22.28 -12.26 -3.21
N SER A 308 -21.45 -12.35 -2.18
CA SER A 308 -20.11 -11.77 -2.17
C SER A 308 -19.09 -12.85 -1.84
N PHE A 309 -18.15 -13.05 -2.75
CA PHE A 309 -17.04 -13.98 -2.59
C PHE A 309 -15.74 -13.20 -2.47
N ASP A 310 -14.89 -13.56 -1.50
CA ASP A 310 -13.53 -13.04 -1.37
C ASP A 310 -12.56 -14.15 -1.74
N ILE A 311 -11.65 -13.89 -2.69
CA ILE A 311 -10.64 -14.87 -3.10
C ILE A 311 -9.52 -14.84 -2.07
N GLU A 312 -9.29 -15.97 -1.41
CA GLU A 312 -8.16 -16.09 -0.51
C GLU A 312 -6.83 -16.14 -1.27
N SER A 313 -5.94 -15.22 -0.94
CA SER A 313 -4.56 -15.19 -1.44
C SER A 313 -4.48 -15.26 -2.98
N LEU A 314 -5.20 -14.37 -3.68
CA LEU A 314 -5.25 -14.33 -5.14
C LEU A 314 -3.87 -14.43 -5.79
N TYR A 315 -2.90 -13.57 -5.41
CA TYR A 315 -1.59 -13.52 -6.08
C TYR A 315 -0.79 -14.84 -6.00
N PRO A 316 -0.61 -15.49 -4.83
CA PRO A 316 0.04 -16.80 -4.77
C PRO A 316 -0.68 -17.92 -5.49
N ASN A 317 -1.99 -17.80 -5.72
CA ASN A 317 -2.83 -18.85 -6.28
C ASN A 317 -3.13 -18.63 -7.78
N VAL A 318 -2.52 -17.65 -8.43
CA VAL A 318 -2.69 -17.46 -9.88
C VAL A 318 -1.98 -18.61 -10.61
N PRO A 319 -2.67 -19.36 -11.48
CA PRO A 319 -2.06 -20.40 -12.31
C PRO A 319 -1.16 -19.71 -13.35
N VAL A 320 0.15 -19.67 -13.04
CA VAL A 320 1.12 -18.82 -13.73
C VAL A 320 1.21 -19.17 -15.22
N THR A 321 1.32 -20.46 -15.55
CA THR A 321 1.47 -20.92 -16.95
C THR A 321 0.26 -20.52 -17.81
N GLU A 322 -0.93 -20.67 -17.26
CA GLU A 322 -2.20 -20.35 -17.89
C GLU A 322 -2.37 -18.83 -18.04
N ALA A 323 -2.00 -18.06 -17.01
CA ALA A 323 -2.01 -16.60 -17.07
C ALA A 323 -1.04 -16.05 -18.13
N ILE A 324 0.13 -16.67 -18.26
CA ILE A 324 1.09 -16.38 -19.34
C ILE A 324 0.42 -16.64 -20.69
N GLN A 325 -0.13 -17.84 -20.92
CA GLN A 325 -0.74 -18.20 -22.19
C GLN A 325 -1.87 -17.24 -22.58
N LEU A 326 -2.75 -16.90 -21.64
CA LEU A 326 -3.81 -15.90 -21.86
C LEU A 326 -3.23 -14.53 -22.21
N GLY A 327 -2.16 -14.11 -21.54
CA GLY A 327 -1.46 -12.86 -21.88
C GLY A 327 -0.93 -12.83 -23.31
N VAL A 328 -0.39 -13.95 -23.80
CA VAL A 328 0.07 -14.10 -25.18
C VAL A 328 -1.08 -13.99 -26.17
N GLU A 329 -2.18 -14.70 -25.91
CA GLU A 329 -3.37 -14.73 -26.74
C GLU A 329 -4.00 -13.33 -26.85
N LEU A 330 -4.09 -12.61 -25.73
CA LEU A 330 -4.59 -11.22 -25.69
C LEU A 330 -3.71 -10.27 -26.51
N LEU A 331 -2.38 -10.43 -26.44
CA LEU A 331 -1.44 -9.62 -27.20
C LEU A 331 -1.33 -10.05 -28.69
N SER A 332 -1.90 -11.20 -29.06
CA SER A 332 -1.86 -11.78 -30.41
C SER A 332 -3.28 -12.06 -30.93
N PRO A 333 -4.12 -11.04 -31.18
CA PRO A 333 -5.50 -11.26 -31.59
C PRO A 333 -5.57 -12.05 -32.91
N PRO A 334 -6.52 -12.99 -33.06
CA PRO A 334 -6.78 -13.62 -34.34
C PRO A 334 -7.41 -12.57 -35.27
N LYS A 335 -6.69 -12.18 -36.32
CA LYS A 335 -7.35 -11.65 -37.52
C LYS A 335 -7.13 -12.62 -38.68
N TYR A 336 -8.25 -13.18 -39.10
CA TYR A 336 -8.50 -13.63 -40.46
C TYR A 336 -8.22 -12.44 -41.39
N ASP A 337 -7.09 -12.46 -42.09
CA ASP A 337 -6.90 -11.80 -43.38
C ASP A 337 -5.68 -12.42 -44.07
N GLU A 338 -5.83 -12.73 -45.36
CA GLU A 338 -4.82 -13.31 -46.22
C GLU A 338 -3.65 -12.34 -46.38
N ARG A 339 -2.65 -12.45 -45.51
CA ARG A 339 -1.26 -12.07 -45.75
C ARG A 339 -0.36 -12.60 -44.64
N GLU A 340 0.03 -13.83 -44.86
CA GLU A 340 1.26 -14.52 -44.49
C GLU A 340 2.29 -13.86 -43.53
N TYR A 341 2.79 -14.71 -42.62
CA TYR A 341 4.16 -14.77 -42.11
C TYR A 341 4.61 -14.02 -40.83
N PHE A 342 3.71 -13.38 -40.06
CA PHE A 342 4.10 -12.76 -38.77
C PHE A 342 3.62 -13.48 -37.49
N LEU A 343 2.73 -14.48 -37.58
CA LEU A 343 1.99 -14.97 -36.41
C LEU A 343 2.52 -16.23 -35.71
N ASN A 344 3.41 -17.03 -36.32
CA ASN A 344 3.84 -18.30 -35.71
C ASN A 344 5.00 -18.17 -34.72
N ILE A 345 5.65 -17.01 -34.66
CA ILE A 345 6.76 -16.77 -33.73
C ILE A 345 6.27 -16.05 -32.44
N SER A 346 5.16 -15.31 -32.50
CA SER A 346 4.57 -14.61 -31.34
C SER A 346 4.09 -15.57 -30.25
N ARG A 347 3.49 -16.72 -30.62
CA ARG A 347 2.88 -17.67 -29.67
C ARG A 347 3.90 -18.35 -28.76
N THR A 348 5.03 -18.78 -29.31
CA THR A 348 6.14 -19.35 -28.54
C THR A 348 6.97 -18.27 -27.85
N GLU A 349 7.23 -17.12 -28.51
CA GLU A 349 8.10 -16.10 -27.93
C GLU A 349 7.44 -15.27 -26.83
N ALA A 350 6.15 -14.95 -26.92
CA ALA A 350 5.46 -14.27 -25.83
C ALA A 350 5.24 -15.24 -24.66
N ALA A 351 5.01 -16.53 -24.91
CA ALA A 351 4.92 -17.55 -23.85
C ALA A 351 6.28 -17.76 -23.17
N ILE A 352 7.36 -17.68 -23.93
CA ILE A 352 8.74 -17.69 -23.44
C ILE A 352 9.06 -16.38 -22.69
N ASN A 353 8.71 -15.20 -23.19
CA ASN A 353 8.95 -13.90 -22.54
C ASN A 353 8.13 -13.71 -21.25
N LEU A 354 6.91 -14.28 -21.21
CA LEU A 354 6.10 -14.35 -20.01
C LEU A 354 6.55 -15.49 -19.08
N ARG A 355 7.12 -16.60 -19.57
CA ARG A 355 7.89 -17.58 -18.76
C ARG A 355 9.19 -16.99 -18.22
N PHE A 356 9.78 -16.01 -18.90
CA PHE A 356 10.95 -15.26 -18.43
C PHE A 356 10.54 -14.18 -17.42
N SER A 357 9.37 -13.54 -17.55
CA SER A 357 8.86 -12.61 -16.53
C SER A 357 8.26 -13.32 -15.31
N ALA A 358 7.70 -14.50 -15.55
CA ALA A 358 7.20 -15.43 -14.56
C ALA A 358 8.18 -16.58 -14.35
N PHE A 359 9.48 -16.33 -14.60
CA PHE A 359 10.54 -17.23 -14.17
C PHE A 359 10.17 -17.61 -12.76
N GLU A 360 10.08 -18.92 -12.53
CA GLU A 360 9.87 -19.54 -11.23
C GLU A 360 10.44 -18.58 -10.22
N THR A 361 9.57 -17.98 -9.41
CA THR A 361 10.00 -16.98 -8.45
C THR A 361 10.87 -17.76 -7.47
N LYS A 362 12.14 -17.95 -7.82
CA LYS A 362 13.22 -18.33 -6.96
C LYS A 362 13.30 -17.14 -6.04
N MET A 363 12.46 -17.21 -5.02
CA MET A 363 12.23 -16.12 -4.12
C MET A 363 13.49 -15.99 -3.30
N TRP A 364 14.25 -14.96 -3.64
CA TRP A 364 15.50 -14.59 -3.01
C TRP A 364 15.26 -14.30 -1.53
N GLY A 365 15.61 -15.26 -0.68
CA GLY A 365 15.71 -15.09 0.76
C GLY A 365 17.14 -15.39 1.18
N LYS A 366 17.83 -14.40 1.74
CA LYS A 366 18.99 -14.66 2.60
C LYS A 366 18.51 -15.01 3.99
#